data_AF-A0A942LE80-F1
#
_entry.id   AF-A0A942LE80-F1
#
_cell.length_a   1.000
_cell.length_b   1.000
_cell.length_c   1.000
_cell.angle_alpha   90.00
_cell.angle_beta   90.00
_cell.angle_gamma   90.00
#
_symmetry.space_group_name_H-M   'P 1'
#
loop_
_entity.id
_entity.type
_entity.pdbx_description
1 polymer ?
#
loop_
_entity_poly.entity_id
_entity_poly.type
_entity_poly.pdbx_seq_one_letter_code
_entity_poly.pdbx_strand_id
1 'polypeptide(L)'
;LIKESPVNIECKVTNIIPLGSHHMFLGKVVAVNVDDQYIDSKNKFHLDKSNPICYAHGQYYGLTKSLGGFGFSVTKKNKNIRKK
;
A
#
# COMPACT_ATOMS: atom_id res chain seq x y z
N LEU A 1 14.10 10.53 5.97
CA LEU A 1 12.73 10.03 5.75
C LEU A 1 11.76 11.19 5.88
N ILE A 2 10.61 11.15 5.22
CA ILE A 2 9.59 12.21 5.38
C ILE A 2 8.86 11.92 6.68
N LYS A 3 8.99 12.82 7.65
CA LYS A 3 8.50 12.60 9.02
C LYS A 3 6.97 12.53 9.06
N GLU A 4 6.33 13.29 8.20
CA GLU A 4 4.88 13.39 8.04
C GLU A 4 4.29 12.21 7.24
N SER A 5 5.14 11.43 6.56
CA SER A 5 4.68 10.29 5.78
C SER A 5 4.37 9.11 6.72
N PRO A 6 3.17 8.51 6.63
CA PRO A 6 2.78 7.39 7.50
C PRO A 6 3.54 6.10 7.20
N VAL A 7 4.24 6.05 6.06
CA VAL A 7 5.10 4.94 5.65
C VAL A 7 6.32 5.47 4.90
N ASN A 8 7.48 4.91 5.20
CA ASN A 8 8.74 5.18 4.52
C ASN A 8 9.42 3.84 4.21
N ILE A 9 9.80 3.64 2.94
CA ILE A 9 10.50 2.42 2.50
C ILE A 9 11.95 2.80 2.16
N GLU A 10 12.89 2.27 2.94
CA GLU A 10 14.31 2.52 2.73
C GLU A 10 14.89 1.46 1.80
N CYS A 11 15.53 1.92 0.73
CA CYS A 11 16.05 1.07 -0.34
C CYS A 11 17.52 1.34 -0.61
N LYS A 12 18.32 0.27 -0.74
CA LYS A 12 19.65 0.33 -1.35
C LYS A 12 19.55 -0.02 -2.83
N VAL A 13 19.94 0.89 -3.71
CA VAL A 13 19.92 0.66 -5.17
C VAL A 13 20.82 -0.54 -5.50
N THR A 14 20.28 -1.50 -6.26
CA THR A 14 21.01 -2.67 -6.76
C THR A 14 21.28 -2.58 -8.25
N ASN A 15 20.36 -1.99 -9.02
CA ASN A 15 20.48 -1.86 -10.47
C ASN A 15 19.83 -0.56 -10.94
N ILE A 16 20.36 -0.03 -12.05
CA ILE A 16 19.78 1.09 -12.79
C ILE A 16 19.58 0.60 -14.22
N ILE A 17 18.33 0.54 -14.68
CA ILE A 17 17.96 0.01 -15.99
C ILE A 17 17.45 1.18 -16.86
N PRO A 18 18.17 1.58 -17.93
CA PRO A 18 17.69 2.59 -18.87
C PRO A 18 16.51 2.06 -19.70
N LEU A 19 15.40 2.80 -19.73
CA LEU A 19 14.18 2.46 -20.47
C LEU A 19 13.76 3.63 -21.38
N GLY A 20 14.68 4.06 -22.24
CA GLY A 20 14.48 5.21 -23.13
C GLY A 20 14.58 6.52 -22.37
N SER A 21 13.44 7.22 -22.20
CA SER A 21 13.41 8.54 -21.54
C SER A 21 13.48 8.49 -20.01
N HIS A 22 13.38 7.29 -19.41
CA HIS A 22 13.36 7.11 -17.96
C HIS A 22 14.36 6.03 -17.53
N HIS A 23 14.75 6.07 -16.25
CA HIS A 23 15.52 5.01 -15.60
C HIS A 23 14.63 4.29 -14.58
N MET A 24 14.65 2.97 -14.62
CA MET A 24 14.09 2.14 -13.56
C MET A 24 15.19 1.80 -12.55
N PHE A 25 15.01 2.23 -11.31
CA PHE A 25 15.89 1.87 -10.20
C PHE A 25 15.32 0.63 -9.50
N LEU A 26 16.07 -0.46 -9.48
CA LEU A 26 15.77 -1.59 -8.60
C LEU A 26 16.46 -1.37 -7.27
N GLY A 27 15.69 -1.45 -6.19
CA GLY A 27 16.17 -1.25 -4.83
C GLY A 27 15.90 -2.46 -3.95
N LYS A 28 16.89 -2.88 -3.17
CA LYS A 28 16.71 -3.83 -2.07
C LYS A 28 16.15 -3.07 -0.87
N VAL A 29 14.96 -3.46 -0.39
CA VAL A 29 14.40 -2.93 0.85
C VAL A 29 15.29 -3.34 2.02
N VAL A 30 15.78 -2.35 2.78
CA VAL A 30 16.63 -2.57 3.96
C VAL A 30 15.90 -2.26 5.27
N ALA A 31 14.90 -1.38 5.22
CA ALA A 31 14.03 -1.08 6.34
C ALA A 31 12.68 -0.55 5.85
N VAL A 32 11.65 -0.70 6.69
CA VAL A 32 10.33 -0.10 6.51
C VAL A 32 9.96 0.55 7.83
N ASN A 33 9.69 1.86 7.79
CA ASN A 33 9.24 2.62 8.94
C ASN A 33 7.79 3.00 8.72
N VAL A 34 6.94 2.67 9.68
CA VAL A 34 5.50 2.96 9.66
C VAL A 34 5.13 3.72 10.92
N ASP A 35 4.10 4.55 10.82
CA ASP A 35 3.55 5.25 11.98
C ASP A 35 2.67 4.30 12.81
N ASP A 36 3.01 4.18 14.10
CA ASP A 36 2.40 3.25 15.06
C ASP A 36 0.89 3.45 15.19
N GLN A 37 0.37 4.66 14.93
CA GLN A 37 -1.08 4.92 14.98
C GLN A 37 -1.88 4.08 13.97
N TYR A 38 -1.23 3.55 12.93
CA TYR A 38 -1.85 2.70 11.92
C TYR A 38 -1.58 1.20 12.12
N ILE A 39 -0.91 0.81 13.21
CA ILE A 39 -0.68 -0.59 13.58
C ILE A 39 -1.76 -1.03 14.55
N ASP A 40 -2.41 -2.16 14.28
CA ASP A 40 -3.38 -2.73 15.22
C ASP A 40 -2.73 -3.62 16.30
N SER A 41 -3.55 -4.08 17.26
CA SER A 41 -3.12 -4.97 18.34
C SER A 41 -2.59 -6.34 17.86
N LYS A 42 -2.77 -6.68 16.58
CA LYS A 42 -2.24 -7.90 15.95
C LYS A 42 -0.95 -7.61 15.17
N ASN A 43 -0.34 -6.44 15.38
CA ASN A 43 0.84 -5.97 14.67
C ASN A 43 0.63 -5.88 13.15
N LYS A 44 -0.62 -5.65 12.70
CA LYS A 44 -0.95 -5.45 11.30
C LYS A 44 -1.04 -3.95 11.02
N PHE A 45 -0.28 -3.51 10.03
CA PHE A 45 -0.35 -2.15 9.49
C PHE A 45 -1.56 -1.97 8.56
N HIS A 46 -2.35 -0.93 8.81
CA HIS A 46 -3.54 -0.55 8.03
C HIS A 46 -3.24 0.64 7.12
N LEU A 47 -2.57 0.38 6.00
CA LEU A 47 -2.24 1.40 4.99
C LEU A 47 -3.47 2.15 4.46
N ASP A 48 -4.62 1.50 4.39
CA ASP A 48 -5.87 2.11 3.95
C ASP A 48 -6.33 3.25 4.86
N LYS A 49 -6.00 3.18 6.16
CA LYS A 49 -6.30 4.25 7.13
C LYS A 49 -5.32 5.41 7.09
N SER A 50 -4.18 5.26 6.40
CA SER A 50 -3.16 6.29 6.30
C SER A 50 -3.43 7.29 5.16
N ASN A 51 -4.62 7.27 4.57
CA ASN A 51 -5.09 8.17 3.50
C ASN A 51 -4.11 8.33 2.32
N PRO A 52 -3.61 7.24 1.71
CA PRO A 52 -2.75 7.37 0.54
C PRO A 52 -3.53 7.91 -0.66
N ILE A 53 -2.81 8.58 -1.56
CA ILE A 53 -3.36 9.13 -2.80
C ILE A 53 -3.06 8.20 -3.98
N CYS A 54 -3.94 8.23 -4.97
CA CYS A 54 -3.76 7.60 -6.27
C CYS A 54 -3.66 8.70 -7.34
N TYR A 55 -2.80 8.50 -8.33
CA TYR A 55 -2.69 9.38 -9.49
C TYR A 55 -3.21 8.66 -10.72
N ALA A 56 -4.17 9.26 -11.43
CA ALA A 56 -4.68 8.75 -12.70
C ALA A 56 -5.03 9.89 -13.64
N HIS A 57 -4.58 9.82 -14.90
CA HIS A 57 -4.88 10.78 -15.96
C HIS A 57 -4.78 12.27 -15.55
N GLY A 58 -3.71 12.63 -14.82
CA GLY A 58 -3.48 14.04 -14.42
C GLY A 58 -4.24 14.49 -13.17
N GLN A 59 -4.98 13.60 -12.51
CA GLN A 59 -5.77 13.91 -11.33
C GLN A 59 -5.35 13.05 -10.13
N TYR A 60 -5.52 13.62 -8.94
CA TYR A 60 -5.28 12.94 -7.66
C TYR A 60 -6.60 12.48 -7.06
N TYR A 61 -6.63 11.26 -6.56
CA TYR A 61 -7.78 10.62 -5.92
C TYR A 61 -7.38 10.12 -4.54
N GLY A 62 -8.30 10.21 -3.58
CA GLY A 62 -8.16 9.49 -2.31
C GLY A 62 -8.61 8.03 -2.46
N LEU A 63 -8.12 7.16 -1.57
CA LEU A 63 -8.72 5.83 -1.43
C LEU A 63 -10.16 5.91 -0.93
N THR A 64 -11.00 5.01 -1.44
CA THR A 64 -12.38 4.82 -0.98
C THR A 64 -12.52 3.49 -0.24
N LYS A 65 -13.74 3.08 0.08
CA LYS A 65 -14.01 1.82 0.77
C LYS A 65 -13.43 0.64 -0.02
N SER A 66 -12.77 -0.28 0.69
CA SER A 66 -12.31 -1.55 0.12
C SER A 66 -13.45 -2.27 -0.64
N LEU A 67 -13.16 -2.64 -1.88
CA LEU A 67 -14.12 -3.32 -2.77
C LEU A 67 -14.22 -4.82 -2.48
N GLY A 68 -13.18 -5.42 -1.88
CA GLY A 68 -13.15 -6.86 -1.60
C GLY A 68 -11.77 -7.37 -1.21
N GLY A 69 -11.71 -8.68 -0.95
CA GLY A 69 -10.47 -9.40 -0.64
C GLY A 69 -9.73 -9.90 -1.88
N PHE A 70 -8.61 -10.60 -1.65
CA PHE A 70 -7.71 -11.11 -2.68
C PHE A 70 -8.43 -11.81 -3.84
N GLY A 71 -8.41 -11.16 -5.02
CA GLY A 71 -8.99 -11.63 -6.28
C GLY A 71 -10.48 -11.97 -6.24
N PHE A 72 -11.22 -11.54 -5.21
CA PHE A 72 -12.57 -12.04 -4.88
C PHE A 72 -12.70 -13.58 -4.83
N SER A 73 -11.57 -14.29 -4.83
CA SER A 73 -11.52 -15.72 -5.14
C SER A 73 -11.31 -16.57 -3.89
N VAL A 74 -10.58 -16.05 -2.90
CA VAL A 74 -10.16 -16.81 -1.71
C VAL A 74 -10.94 -16.45 -0.44
N THR A 75 -11.78 -15.42 -0.48
CA THR A 75 -12.58 -15.01 0.68
C THR A 75 -13.64 -16.06 0.97
N LYS A 76 -13.49 -16.77 2.10
CA LYS A 76 -14.51 -17.72 2.57
C LYS A 76 -15.84 -16.96 2.75
N LYS A 77 -16.90 -17.42 2.08
CA LYS A 77 -18.25 -16.88 2.27
C LYS A 77 -18.68 -17.15 3.72
N ASN A 78 -18.95 -16.09 4.48
CA ASN A 78 -19.55 -16.23 5.81
C ASN A 78 -20.96 -16.84 5.63
N LYS A 79 -21.19 -18.02 6.20
CA LYS A 79 -22.48 -18.75 6.12
C LYS A 79 -23.66 -18.06 6.83
N ASN A 80 -23.45 -16.89 7.45
CA ASN A 80 -24.43 -16.25 8.34
C ASN A 80 -25.09 -14.97 7.79
N ILE A 81 -25.02 -14.68 6.49
CA ILE A 81 -25.91 -13.66 5.91
C ILE A 81 -27.26 -14.34 5.60
N ARG A 82 -28.16 -14.36 6.60
CA ARG A 82 -29.59 -14.56 6.33
C ARG A 82 -30.01 -13.46 5.36
N LYS A 83 -30.35 -13.84 4.13
CA LYS A 83 -31.09 -12.98 3.21
C LYS A 83 -32.39 -12.62 3.92
N LYS A 84 -32.59 -11.33 4.20
CA LYS A 84 -33.89 -10.78 4.50
C LYS A 84 -34.49 -10.29 3.20
#